data_AF-A0A2R6M4Z9-F1
#
_entry.id   AF-A0A2R6M4Z9-F1
#
_cell.length_a   1.000
_cell.length_b   1.000
_cell.length_c   1.000
_cell.angle_alpha   90.00
_cell.angle_beta   90.00
_cell.angle_gamma   90.00
#
_symmetry.space_group_name_H-M   'P 1'
#
loop_
_entity.id
_entity.type
_entity.pdbx_description
1 polymer ?
#
loop_
_entity_poly.entity_id
_entity_poly.type
_entity_poly.pdbx_seq_one_letter_code
_entity_poly.pdbx_strand_id
1 'polypeptide(L)'
;GYAVREVVTQARKEDPAFHFGEGKVETIAERVVATDATVVIVDNELGPYQTFNVGNKLPEGVRVIDRFRLILEIFGQRAQTRKAQLQVELAELRYELPRAEAKASLAKRDERPGFMGLGEYDESRERDIKSRISRIREKLERIEKTDQHRREQRRESGFDLVALAGYTNAGKSTLLRRLAADLDVDENEDTHPDIETTAESEDRLFTTLGTTTRKADIDRRDVLVTDTVGFISDLPHWLVESFKSTLDSVYLADLVLLVVD
;
A
#
# COMPACT_ATOMS: atom_id res chain seq x y z
N GLY A 1 4.68 -12.56 -6.69
CA GLY A 1 3.30 -12.25 -7.12
C GLY A 1 2.42 -13.48 -6.99
N TYR A 2 1.11 -13.29 -6.84
CA TYR A 2 0.11 -14.38 -6.75
C TYR A 2 -0.34 -14.81 -8.16
N ALA A 3 -0.54 -16.12 -8.36
CA ALA A 3 -1.16 -16.65 -9.58
C ALA A 3 -2.63 -16.98 -9.30
N VAL A 4 -3.55 -16.35 -10.03
CA VAL A 4 -4.99 -16.58 -9.85
C VAL A 4 -5.37 -17.93 -10.45
N ARG A 5 -5.85 -18.85 -9.61
CA ARG A 5 -6.31 -20.18 -10.04
C ARG A 5 -7.79 -20.19 -10.40
N GLU A 6 -8.59 -19.52 -9.60
CA GLU A 6 -10.05 -19.47 -9.75
C GLU A 6 -10.59 -18.19 -9.13
N VAL A 7 -11.74 -17.72 -9.63
CA VAL A 7 -12.45 -16.56 -9.09
C VAL A 7 -13.85 -16.99 -8.69
N VAL A 8 -14.22 -16.62 -7.47
CA VAL A 8 -15.51 -16.99 -6.88
C VAL A 8 -16.18 -15.74 -6.33
N THR A 9 -17.43 -15.50 -6.70
CA THR A 9 -18.19 -14.32 -6.28
C THR A 9 -19.45 -14.68 -5.51
N GLN A 10 -19.90 -13.78 -4.65
CA GLN A 10 -21.21 -13.84 -3.99
C GLN A 10 -21.70 -12.41 -3.74
N ALA A 11 -22.95 -12.12 -4.14
CA ALA A 11 -23.62 -10.87 -3.82
C ALA A 11 -24.67 -11.14 -2.73
N ARG A 12 -24.43 -10.65 -1.51
CA ARG A 12 -25.36 -10.72 -0.38
C ARG A 12 -24.98 -9.70 0.69
N LYS A 13 -25.85 -9.52 1.68
CA LYS A 13 -25.46 -8.87 2.93
C LYS A 13 -24.37 -9.68 3.62
N GLU A 14 -23.34 -8.96 4.07
CA GLU A 14 -22.19 -9.52 4.76
C GLU A 14 -22.61 -10.34 5.97
N ASP A 15 -22.01 -11.52 6.10
CA ASP A 15 -22.20 -12.37 7.26
C ASP A 15 -21.25 -11.95 8.39
N PRO A 16 -21.73 -11.70 9.62
CA PRO A 16 -20.86 -11.30 10.72
C PRO A 16 -19.78 -12.34 11.05
N ALA A 17 -20.02 -13.62 10.79
CA ALA A 17 -19.11 -14.70 11.12
C ALA A 17 -18.10 -14.98 10.00
N PHE A 18 -18.49 -14.91 8.74
CA PHE A 18 -17.67 -15.36 7.61
C PHE A 18 -17.45 -14.35 6.50
N HIS A 19 -18.10 -13.18 6.54
CA HIS A 19 -18.28 -12.24 5.43
C HIS A 19 -19.18 -12.78 4.30
N PHE A 20 -19.01 -14.06 3.98
CA PHE A 20 -19.81 -14.84 3.03
C PHE A 20 -20.87 -15.69 3.74
N GLY A 21 -21.75 -16.35 3.00
CA GLY A 21 -22.56 -17.43 3.57
C GLY A 21 -21.74 -18.67 3.89
N GLU A 22 -22.12 -19.44 4.92
CA GLU A 22 -21.40 -20.67 5.30
C GLU A 22 -21.21 -21.66 4.13
N GLY A 23 -22.27 -21.97 3.38
CA GLY A 23 -22.15 -22.84 2.20
C GLY A 23 -21.23 -22.28 1.10
N LYS A 24 -21.00 -20.97 1.07
CA LYS A 24 -20.01 -20.36 0.18
C LYS A 24 -18.59 -20.59 0.66
N VAL A 25 -18.37 -20.56 1.98
CA VAL A 25 -17.07 -20.90 2.58
C VAL A 25 -16.72 -22.36 2.31
N GLU A 26 -17.70 -23.26 2.39
CA GLU A 26 -17.54 -24.68 2.02
C GLU A 26 -17.16 -24.82 0.54
N THR A 27 -17.86 -24.11 -0.35
CA THR A 27 -17.50 -24.06 -1.78
C THR A 27 -16.06 -23.58 -1.97
N ILE A 28 -15.63 -22.54 -1.26
CA ILE A 28 -14.26 -22.03 -1.35
C ILE A 28 -13.26 -23.10 -0.88
N ALA A 29 -13.53 -23.80 0.22
CA ALA A 29 -12.67 -24.87 0.71
C ALA A 29 -12.51 -26.00 -0.32
N GLU A 30 -13.60 -26.41 -0.97
CA GLU A 30 -13.57 -27.40 -2.05
C GLU A 30 -12.73 -26.91 -3.24
N ARG A 31 -12.88 -25.65 -3.66
CA ARG A 31 -12.08 -25.07 -4.76
C ARG A 31 -10.61 -24.97 -4.40
N VAL A 32 -10.29 -24.65 -3.15
CA VAL A 32 -8.90 -24.61 -2.67
C VAL A 32 -8.24 -25.99 -2.82
N VAL A 33 -8.93 -27.06 -2.43
CA VAL A 33 -8.43 -28.44 -2.60
C VAL A 33 -8.33 -28.79 -4.08
N ALA A 34 -9.34 -28.46 -4.89
CA ALA A 34 -9.36 -28.81 -6.31
C ALA A 34 -8.28 -28.09 -7.14
N THR A 35 -7.81 -26.93 -6.68
CA THR A 35 -6.85 -26.08 -7.42
C THR A 35 -5.46 -26.04 -6.79
N ASP A 36 -5.25 -26.76 -5.69
CA ASP A 36 -4.03 -26.69 -4.86
C ASP A 36 -3.65 -25.25 -4.48
N ALA A 37 -4.65 -24.41 -4.21
CA ALA A 37 -4.43 -23.01 -3.86
C ALA A 37 -3.85 -22.90 -2.44
N THR A 38 -2.79 -22.09 -2.27
CA THR A 38 -2.15 -21.88 -0.97
C THR A 38 -2.64 -20.63 -0.24
N VAL A 39 -3.38 -19.77 -0.94
CA VAL A 39 -3.89 -18.50 -0.40
C VAL A 39 -5.29 -18.23 -0.97
N VAL A 40 -6.21 -17.87 -0.07
CA VAL A 40 -7.51 -17.30 -0.42
C VAL A 40 -7.42 -15.79 -0.24
N ILE A 41 -7.68 -15.05 -1.32
CA ILE A 41 -7.71 -13.59 -1.33
C ILE A 41 -9.16 -13.14 -1.38
N VAL A 42 -9.56 -12.29 -0.44
CA VAL A 42 -10.92 -11.70 -0.38
C VAL A 42 -10.85 -10.23 -0.77
N ASP A 43 -11.57 -9.83 -1.82
CA ASP A 43 -11.59 -8.46 -2.34
C ASP A 43 -12.44 -7.46 -1.50
N ASN A 44 -12.61 -7.76 -0.22
CA ASN A 44 -13.27 -6.90 0.76
C ASN A 44 -12.41 -6.85 2.03
N GLU A 45 -12.72 -5.95 2.96
CA GLU A 45 -12.12 -5.98 4.30
C GLU A 45 -12.65 -7.18 5.09
N LEU A 46 -11.76 -7.93 5.73
CA LEU A 46 -12.16 -8.97 6.68
C LEU A 46 -11.81 -8.57 8.10
N GLY A 47 -12.82 -8.59 8.96
CA GLY A 47 -12.62 -8.46 10.40
C GLY A 47 -11.82 -9.65 10.96
N PRO A 48 -11.12 -9.47 12.11
CA PRO A 48 -10.28 -10.51 12.71
C PRO A 48 -11.03 -11.84 12.94
N TYR A 49 -12.31 -11.77 13.33
CA TYR A 49 -13.16 -12.94 13.54
C TYR A 49 -13.51 -13.65 12.22
N GLN A 50 -13.82 -12.90 11.17
CA GLN A 50 -14.13 -13.45 9.86
C GLN A 50 -12.90 -14.16 9.28
N THR A 51 -11.72 -13.53 9.35
CA THR A 51 -10.46 -14.15 8.92
C THR A 51 -10.21 -15.47 9.64
N PHE A 52 -10.41 -15.52 10.97
CA PHE A 52 -10.24 -16.74 11.75
C PHE A 52 -11.25 -17.83 11.38
N ASN A 53 -12.54 -17.48 11.33
CA ASN A 53 -13.60 -18.44 11.06
C ASN A 53 -13.49 -19.03 9.64
N VAL A 54 -13.19 -18.18 8.64
CA VAL A 54 -12.92 -18.64 7.27
C VAL A 54 -11.69 -19.54 7.27
N GLY A 55 -10.58 -19.12 7.90
CA GLY A 55 -9.36 -19.92 7.99
C GLY A 55 -9.57 -21.32 8.57
N ASN A 56 -10.40 -21.46 9.61
CA ASN A 56 -10.70 -22.77 10.23
C ASN A 56 -11.52 -23.72 9.33
N LYS A 57 -12.19 -23.21 8.31
CA LYS A 57 -12.95 -24.01 7.35
C LYS A 57 -12.11 -24.40 6.12
N LEU A 58 -10.93 -23.80 5.95
CA LEU A 58 -10.02 -24.11 4.85
C LEU A 58 -9.05 -25.24 5.22
N PRO A 59 -8.45 -25.90 4.22
CA PRO A 59 -7.36 -26.85 4.46
C PRO A 59 -6.19 -26.24 5.25
N GLU A 60 -5.50 -27.08 6.02
CA GLU A 60 -4.37 -26.65 6.83
C GLU A 60 -3.26 -26.00 5.97
N GLY A 61 -2.68 -24.91 6.48
CA GLY A 61 -1.62 -24.17 5.80
C GLY A 61 -2.10 -23.12 4.78
N VAL A 62 -3.39 -23.08 4.45
CA VAL A 62 -3.95 -22.09 3.53
C VAL A 62 -4.09 -20.75 4.24
N ARG A 63 -3.47 -19.69 3.68
CA ARG A 63 -3.58 -18.33 4.24
C ARG A 63 -4.84 -17.64 3.73
N VAL A 64 -5.54 -16.93 4.60
CA VAL A 64 -6.62 -16.02 4.21
C VAL A 64 -6.10 -14.58 4.33
N ILE A 65 -6.12 -13.86 3.22
CA ILE A 65 -5.78 -12.44 3.19
C ILE A 65 -6.94 -11.64 2.61
N ASP A 66 -7.15 -10.45 3.15
CA ASP A 66 -8.14 -9.51 2.66
C ASP A 66 -7.52 -8.54 1.64
N ARG A 67 -8.35 -7.66 1.06
CA ARG A 67 -7.93 -6.70 0.05
C ARG A 67 -6.80 -5.80 0.55
N PHE A 68 -6.90 -5.34 1.80
CA PHE A 68 -5.93 -4.40 2.36
C PHE A 68 -4.61 -5.07 2.70
N ARG A 69 -4.63 -6.31 3.20
CA ARG A 69 -3.42 -7.09 3.40
C ARG A 69 -2.71 -7.37 2.08
N LEU A 70 -3.44 -7.69 1.01
CA LEU A 70 -2.85 -7.85 -0.32
C LEU A 70 -2.19 -6.55 -0.79
N ILE A 71 -2.87 -5.41 -0.65
CA ILE A 71 -2.31 -4.10 -1.02
C ILE A 71 -1.02 -3.82 -0.23
N LEU A 72 -1.02 -4.04 1.09
CA LEU A 72 0.16 -3.88 1.94
C LEU A 72 1.31 -4.79 1.52
N GLU A 73 1.05 -6.06 1.18
CA GLU A 73 2.08 -6.98 0.70
C GLU A 73 2.68 -6.53 -0.64
N ILE A 74 1.85 -6.02 -1.56
CA ILE A 74 2.33 -5.45 -2.82
C ILE A 74 3.16 -4.19 -2.56
N PHE A 75 2.71 -3.34 -1.65
CA PHE A 75 3.46 -2.15 -1.26
C PHE A 75 4.80 -2.48 -0.60
N GLY A 76 4.85 -3.46 0.30
CA GLY A 76 6.10 -3.92 0.90
C GLY A 76 7.11 -4.40 -0.12
N GLN A 77 6.66 -5.08 -1.18
CA GLN A 77 7.53 -5.52 -2.28
C GLN A 77 8.09 -4.36 -3.11
N ARG A 78 7.43 -3.19 -3.11
CA ARG A 78 7.79 -2.03 -3.94
C ARG A 78 8.41 -0.87 -3.17
N ALA A 79 8.44 -0.97 -1.84
CA ALA A 79 9.03 0.04 -0.97
C ALA A 79 10.57 0.01 -1.04
N GLN A 80 11.13 0.70 -2.03
CA GLN A 80 12.59 0.80 -2.20
C GLN A 80 13.23 1.86 -1.30
N THR A 81 12.56 3.00 -1.13
CA THR A 81 13.10 4.11 -0.34
C THR A 81 12.82 3.93 1.14
N ARG A 82 13.69 4.49 2.00
CA ARG A 82 13.49 4.46 3.45
C ARG A 82 12.16 5.10 3.88
N LYS A 83 11.73 6.17 3.19
CA LYS A 83 10.42 6.81 3.43
C LYS A 83 9.28 5.84 3.13
N ALA A 84 9.29 5.21 1.94
CA ALA A 84 8.27 4.25 1.54
C ALA A 84 8.22 3.04 2.49
N GLN A 85 9.38 2.50 2.90
CA GLN A 85 9.46 1.39 3.85
C GLN A 85 8.81 1.74 5.20
N LEU A 86 9.10 2.93 5.74
CA LEU A 86 8.50 3.40 6.99
C LEU A 86 6.98 3.61 6.86
N GLN A 87 6.50 4.07 5.71
CA GLN A 87 5.07 4.25 5.45
C GLN A 87 4.33 2.90 5.37
N VAL A 88 4.93 1.91 4.69
CA VAL A 88 4.38 0.55 4.64
C VAL A 88 4.35 -0.05 6.04
N GLU A 89 5.44 0.04 6.80
CA GLU A 89 5.50 -0.48 8.17
C GLU A 89 4.45 0.21 9.07
N LEU A 90 4.27 1.53 8.94
CA LEU A 90 3.23 2.27 9.66
C LEU A 90 1.83 1.74 9.32
N ALA A 91 1.57 1.51 8.03
CA ALA A 91 0.31 1.01 7.54
C ALA A 91 0.04 -0.43 8.02
N GLU A 92 1.04 -1.31 7.98
CA GLU A 92 0.95 -2.67 8.51
C GLU A 92 0.65 -2.67 10.01
N LEU A 93 1.34 -1.86 10.80
CA LEU A 93 1.09 -1.76 12.25
C LEU A 93 -0.31 -1.23 12.55
N ARG A 94 -0.82 -0.27 11.77
CA ARG A 94 -2.19 0.24 11.89
C ARG A 94 -3.24 -0.80 11.52
N TYR A 95 -2.97 -1.65 10.52
CA TYR A 95 -3.80 -2.79 10.16
C TYR A 95 -3.78 -3.89 11.24
N GLU A 96 -2.63 -4.13 11.86
CA GLU A 96 -2.47 -5.16 12.90
C GLU A 96 -3.03 -4.76 14.26
N LEU A 97 -2.96 -3.48 14.64
CA LEU A 97 -3.37 -3.00 15.96
C LEU A 97 -4.79 -3.45 16.36
N PRO A 98 -5.87 -3.15 15.60
CA PRO A 98 -7.22 -3.56 15.98
C PRO A 98 -7.38 -5.09 16.04
N ARG A 99 -6.58 -5.84 15.27
CA ARG A 99 -6.57 -7.31 15.29
C ARG A 99 -5.89 -7.84 16.55
N ALA A 100 -4.82 -7.19 17.00
CA ALA A 100 -4.15 -7.53 18.27
C ALA A 100 -5.06 -7.22 19.47
N GLU A 101 -5.74 -6.06 19.46
CA GLU A 101 -6.69 -5.66 20.50
C GLU A 101 -7.88 -6.65 20.59
N ALA A 102 -8.43 -7.08 19.45
CA ALA A 102 -9.50 -8.08 19.41
C ALA A 102 -9.07 -9.42 20.03
N LYS A 103 -7.85 -9.89 19.74
CA LYS A 103 -7.30 -11.12 20.33
C LYS A 103 -7.13 -11.00 21.84
N ALA A 104 -6.54 -9.90 22.31
CA ALA A 104 -6.34 -9.65 23.73
C ALA A 104 -7.67 -9.58 24.48
N SER A 105 -8.70 -8.94 23.90
CA SER A 105 -10.02 -8.89 24.51
C SER A 105 -10.70 -10.27 24.62
N LEU A 106 -10.47 -11.17 23.67
CA LEU A 106 -11.01 -12.53 23.71
C LEU A 106 -10.31 -13.41 24.73
N ALA A 107 -8.99 -13.28 24.84
CA ALA A 107 -8.18 -13.98 25.84
C ALA A 107 -8.67 -13.66 27.26
N LYS A 108 -9.04 -12.40 27.53
CA LYS A 108 -9.56 -11.97 28.84
C LYS A 108 -10.93 -12.51 29.20
N ARG A 109 -11.73 -12.95 28.21
CA ARG A 109 -13.12 -13.39 28.43
C ARG A 109 -13.28 -14.90 28.57
N ASP A 110 -12.20 -15.68 28.45
CA ASP A 110 -12.24 -17.15 28.34
C ASP A 110 -13.24 -17.68 27.27
N GLU A 111 -13.68 -16.82 26.35
CA GLU A 111 -14.87 -17.08 25.55
C GLU A 111 -14.61 -18.02 24.37
N ARG A 112 -13.36 -18.30 23.99
CA ARG A 112 -13.00 -19.30 22.94
C ARG A 112 -11.56 -19.82 23.10
N PRO A 113 -11.34 -20.93 23.82
CA PRO A 113 -10.04 -21.62 23.81
C PRO A 113 -9.65 -21.96 22.35
N GLY A 114 -8.54 -21.40 21.87
CA GLY A 114 -8.01 -21.68 20.51
C GLY A 114 -8.18 -20.59 19.43
N PHE A 115 -8.77 -19.43 19.73
CA PHE A 115 -8.83 -18.31 18.76
C PHE A 115 -7.43 -17.81 18.38
N MET A 116 -6.97 -18.10 17.16
CA MET A 116 -5.63 -17.74 16.63
C MET A 116 -4.42 -18.17 17.51
N GLY A 117 -4.44 -19.38 18.08
CA GLY A 117 -3.26 -19.96 18.73
C GLY A 117 -2.80 -19.19 19.97
N LEU A 118 -3.71 -18.98 20.92
CA LEU A 118 -3.50 -18.30 22.20
C LEU A 118 -2.55 -19.10 23.12
N GLY A 119 -1.26 -19.04 22.84
CA GLY A 119 -0.26 -18.88 23.90
C GLY A 119 -0.26 -17.43 24.36
N GLU A 120 -0.05 -17.21 25.66
CA GLU A 120 0.01 -15.93 26.40
C GLU A 120 0.06 -14.67 25.50
N TYR A 121 -1.11 -14.12 25.14
CA TYR A 121 -1.17 -12.80 24.54
C TYR A 121 -1.03 -11.77 25.66
N ASP A 122 0.21 -11.35 25.87
CA ASP A 122 0.59 -10.31 26.82
C ASP A 122 0.18 -8.93 26.27
N GLU A 123 -0.43 -8.11 27.12
CA GLU A 123 -0.74 -6.70 26.86
C GLU A 123 0.49 -5.89 26.39
N SER A 124 1.69 -6.45 26.55
CA SER A 124 2.93 -5.96 25.93
C SER A 124 2.83 -5.81 24.42
N ARG A 125 2.16 -6.72 23.68
CA ARG A 125 2.13 -6.66 22.20
C ARG A 125 1.38 -5.43 21.67
N GLU A 126 0.26 -5.08 22.28
CA GLU A 126 -0.49 -3.86 21.93
C GLU A 126 0.35 -2.60 22.20
N ARG A 127 0.97 -2.55 23.39
CA ARG A 127 1.85 -1.45 23.79
C ARG A 127 3.06 -1.31 22.87
N ASP A 128 3.62 -2.43 22.42
CA ASP A 128 4.75 -2.47 21.49
C ASP A 128 4.34 -1.93 20.10
N ILE A 129 3.19 -2.34 19.58
CA ILE A 129 2.65 -1.83 18.30
C ILE A 129 2.44 -0.31 18.41
N LYS A 130 1.78 0.17 19.46
CA LYS A 130 1.55 1.62 19.70
C LYS A 130 2.86 2.39 19.79
N SER A 131 3.85 1.84 20.50
CA SER A 131 5.18 2.44 20.63
C SER A 131 5.93 2.52 19.29
N ARG A 132 5.86 1.45 18.48
CA ARG A 132 6.46 1.44 17.13
C ARG A 132 5.79 2.45 16.21
N ILE A 133 4.46 2.55 16.23
CA ILE A 133 3.70 3.56 15.47
C ILE A 133 4.21 4.97 15.81
N SER A 134 4.37 5.30 17.10
CA SER A 134 4.90 6.61 17.53
C SER A 134 6.28 6.88 16.96
N ARG A 135 7.20 5.92 17.11
CA ARG A 135 8.59 6.05 16.63
C ARG A 135 8.67 6.21 15.11
N ILE A 136 7.84 5.50 14.36
CA ILE A 136 7.81 5.60 12.89
C ILE A 136 7.26 6.95 12.45
N ARG A 137 6.18 7.44 13.11
CA ARG A 137 5.64 8.78 12.83
C ARG A 137 6.68 9.87 13.06
N GLU A 138 7.43 9.82 14.16
CA GLU A 138 8.51 10.77 14.43
C GLU A 138 9.62 10.72 13.37
N LYS A 139 9.99 9.53 12.89
CA LYS A 139 10.97 9.38 11.80
C LYS A 139 10.45 9.97 10.49
N LEU A 140 9.19 9.70 10.15
CA LEU A 140 8.54 10.24 8.96
C LEU A 140 8.47 11.77 9.01
N GLU A 141 8.18 12.36 10.17
CA GLU A 141 8.15 13.82 10.33
C GLU A 141 9.53 14.45 10.10
N ARG A 142 10.60 13.80 10.54
CA ARG A 142 11.97 14.28 10.28
C ARG A 142 12.32 14.22 8.79
N ILE A 143 11.96 13.13 8.11
CA ILE A 143 12.16 12.99 6.66
C ILE A 143 11.37 14.08 5.93
N GLU A 144 10.14 14.35 6.35
CA GLU A 144 9.29 15.36 5.72
C GLU A 144 9.88 16.77 5.83
N LYS A 145 10.52 17.11 6.95
CA LYS A 145 11.24 18.39 7.09
C LYS A 145 12.37 18.50 6.08
N THR A 146 13.14 17.44 5.84
CA THR A 146 14.19 17.44 4.82
C THR A 146 13.61 17.58 3.40
N ASP A 147 12.52 16.87 3.11
CA ASP A 147 11.85 16.95 1.81
C ASP A 147 11.28 18.35 1.55
N GLN A 148 10.74 19.04 2.57
CA GLN A 148 10.30 20.43 2.48
C GLN A 148 11.43 21.37 2.07
N HIS A 149 12.60 21.28 2.69
CA HIS A 149 13.74 22.13 2.34
C HIS A 149 14.21 21.90 0.90
N ARG A 150 14.26 20.64 0.45
CA ARG A 150 14.60 20.31 -0.95
C ARG A 150 13.60 20.92 -1.94
N ARG A 151 12.31 20.91 -1.60
CA ARG A 151 11.27 21.52 -2.44
C ARG A 151 11.40 23.04 -2.51
N GLU A 152 11.65 23.70 -1.37
CA GLU A 152 11.89 25.15 -1.33
C GLU A 152 13.08 25.53 -2.23
N GLN A 153 14.20 24.81 -2.10
CA GLN A 153 15.39 25.01 -2.94
C GLN A 153 15.12 24.83 -4.43
N ARG A 154 14.31 23.82 -4.81
CA ARG A 154 13.91 23.59 -6.21
C ARG A 154 13.09 24.77 -6.75
N ARG A 155 12.17 25.30 -5.95
CA ARG A 155 11.39 26.49 -6.33
C ARG A 155 12.27 27.74 -6.43
N GLU A 156 13.16 27.97 -5.47
CA GLU A 156 14.12 29.08 -5.50
C GLU A 156 15.06 29.01 -6.72
N SER A 157 15.34 27.80 -7.19
CA SER A 157 16.14 27.54 -8.40
C SER A 157 15.35 27.72 -9.70
N GLY A 158 14.06 28.08 -9.63
CA GLY A 158 13.22 28.40 -10.79
C GLY A 158 12.49 27.21 -11.43
N PHE A 159 12.47 26.04 -10.79
CA PHE A 159 11.75 24.87 -11.31
C PHE A 159 10.24 24.97 -11.06
N ASP A 160 9.44 24.72 -12.09
CA ASP A 160 7.99 24.49 -11.96
C ASP A 160 7.75 23.02 -11.56
N LEU A 161 6.94 22.76 -10.52
CA LEU A 161 6.67 21.42 -10.02
C LEU A 161 5.36 20.86 -10.59
N VAL A 162 5.44 19.73 -11.29
CA VAL A 162 4.27 19.06 -11.89
C VAL A 162 4.09 17.68 -11.27
N ALA A 163 2.87 17.33 -10.86
CA ALA A 163 2.54 16.00 -10.34
C ALA A 163 1.60 15.24 -11.27
N LEU A 164 1.93 13.98 -11.59
CA LEU A 164 1.04 13.07 -12.29
C LEU A 164 0.14 12.36 -11.28
N ALA A 165 -1.18 12.54 -11.40
CA ALA A 165 -2.18 11.89 -10.55
C ALA A 165 -3.09 10.99 -11.40
N GLY A 166 -3.73 9.99 -10.79
CA GLY A 166 -4.61 9.05 -11.51
C GLY A 166 -4.59 7.65 -10.93
N TYR A 167 -5.55 6.81 -11.35
CA TYR A 167 -5.66 5.44 -10.86
C TYR A 167 -4.40 4.62 -11.15
N THR A 168 -4.22 3.55 -10.37
CA THR A 168 -3.24 2.52 -10.73
C THR A 168 -3.49 2.02 -12.15
N ASN A 169 -2.40 1.73 -12.87
CA ASN A 169 -2.43 1.32 -14.28
C ASN A 169 -2.96 2.35 -15.29
N ALA A 170 -3.28 3.59 -14.90
CA ALA A 170 -3.67 4.65 -15.85
C ALA A 170 -2.52 5.14 -16.77
N GLY A 171 -1.36 4.47 -16.79
CA GLY A 171 -0.22 4.86 -17.62
C GLY A 171 0.63 6.03 -17.09
N LYS A 172 0.47 6.48 -15.84
CA LYS A 172 1.26 7.59 -15.25
C LYS A 172 2.77 7.41 -15.40
N SER A 173 3.32 6.26 -15.00
CA SER A 173 4.76 6.00 -15.09
C SER A 173 5.24 5.90 -16.54
N THR A 174 4.38 5.47 -17.46
CA THR A 174 4.65 5.50 -18.91
C THR A 174 4.67 6.93 -19.44
N LEU A 175 3.75 7.78 -19.02
CA LEU A 175 3.73 9.21 -19.36
C LEU A 175 4.97 9.92 -18.81
N LEU A 176 5.32 9.71 -17.53
CA LEU A 176 6.54 10.28 -16.93
C LEU A 176 7.78 9.92 -17.76
N ARG A 177 7.93 8.65 -18.14
CA ARG A 177 9.07 8.21 -18.95
C ARG A 177 9.10 8.85 -20.32
N ARG A 178 7.96 9.01 -20.99
CA ARG A 178 7.91 9.70 -22.29
C ARG A 178 8.24 11.17 -22.17
N LEU A 179 7.71 11.85 -21.15
CA LEU A 179 8.03 13.26 -20.88
C LEU A 179 9.50 13.46 -20.49
N ALA A 180 10.12 12.46 -19.86
CA ALA A 180 11.52 12.52 -19.48
C ALA A 180 12.48 12.00 -20.56
N ALA A 181 12.01 11.18 -21.52
CA ALA A 181 12.83 10.59 -22.58
C ALA A 181 13.23 11.59 -23.67
N ASP A 182 12.64 12.78 -23.69
CA ASP A 182 13.07 13.87 -24.59
C ASP A 182 14.38 14.54 -24.10
N LEU A 183 14.94 14.12 -22.96
CA LEU A 183 16.25 14.53 -22.46
C LEU A 183 17.12 13.31 -22.22
N ASP A 184 18.31 13.28 -22.83
CA ASP A 184 19.23 12.14 -22.86
C ASP A 184 19.41 11.49 -21.48
N VAL A 185 19.28 10.15 -21.47
CA VAL A 185 19.35 9.29 -20.27
C VAL A 185 20.71 9.42 -19.56
N ASP A 186 21.73 9.93 -20.24
CA ASP A 186 23.09 10.10 -19.72
C ASP A 186 23.33 11.48 -19.07
N GLU A 187 22.49 12.51 -19.31
CA GLU A 187 22.69 13.85 -18.73
C GLU A 187 22.13 14.01 -17.30
N ASN A 188 21.31 13.06 -16.84
CA ASN A 188 20.75 13.09 -15.48
C ASN A 188 21.74 12.62 -14.40
N GLU A 189 22.80 11.87 -14.75
CA GLU A 189 23.82 11.44 -13.77
C GLU A 189 24.70 12.61 -13.30
N ASP A 190 25.06 13.53 -14.19
CA ASP A 190 25.99 14.62 -13.91
C ASP A 190 25.31 15.88 -13.35
N THR A 191 24.00 16.03 -13.54
CA THR A 191 23.32 17.30 -13.23
C THR A 191 22.87 17.37 -11.76
N HIS A 192 22.41 16.27 -11.15
CA HIS A 192 22.02 16.24 -9.73
C HIS A 192 22.03 14.81 -9.14
N PRO A 193 22.93 14.49 -8.18
CA PRO A 193 23.09 13.13 -7.63
C PRO A 193 21.92 12.65 -6.73
N ASP A 194 20.87 13.46 -6.57
CA ASP A 194 19.66 13.14 -5.79
C ASP A 194 18.43 12.79 -6.64
N ILE A 195 18.56 12.71 -7.97
CA ILE A 195 17.47 12.35 -8.89
C ILE A 195 17.49 10.83 -9.15
N GLU A 196 16.41 10.13 -8.79
CA GLU A 196 16.27 8.69 -9.03
C GLU A 196 16.14 8.39 -10.54
N THR A 197 17.11 7.65 -11.08
CA THR A 197 17.33 7.41 -12.51
C THR A 197 16.37 6.41 -13.17
N THR A 198 15.48 5.73 -12.43
CA THR A 198 14.56 4.74 -13.02
C THR A 198 13.14 4.84 -12.47
N ALA A 199 12.20 5.30 -13.30
CA ALA A 199 10.78 5.01 -13.11
C ALA A 199 10.54 3.63 -13.73
N GLU A 200 10.11 2.62 -13.00
CA GLU A 200 9.75 1.32 -13.60
C GLU A 200 8.39 1.44 -14.31
N SER A 201 8.23 0.91 -15.53
CA SER A 201 6.91 0.70 -16.14
C SER A 201 6.87 -0.72 -16.59
N GLU A 202 6.03 -1.43 -15.88
CA GLU A 202 5.51 -2.72 -16.25
C GLU A 202 4.00 -2.60 -16.08
N ASP A 203 3.24 -3.40 -16.82
CA ASP A 203 1.78 -3.56 -16.66
C ASP A 203 1.47 -4.25 -15.31
N ARG A 204 1.75 -3.55 -14.20
CA ARG A 204 1.62 -4.03 -12.83
C ARG A 204 1.06 -2.91 -11.96
N LEU A 205 -0.07 -3.16 -11.30
CA LEU A 205 -0.66 -2.22 -10.32
C LEU A 205 0.37 -1.77 -9.28
N PHE A 206 0.46 -0.47 -8.95
CA PHE A 206 1.41 0.13 -7.98
C PHE A 206 2.85 0.31 -8.44
N THR A 207 3.13 0.57 -9.72
CA THR A 207 4.52 0.65 -10.23
C THR A 207 5.40 1.64 -9.47
N THR A 208 4.78 2.64 -8.85
CA THR A 208 5.46 3.70 -8.10
C THR A 208 4.83 3.80 -6.70
N LEU A 209 5.58 3.38 -5.67
CA LEU A 209 5.22 3.58 -4.25
C LEU A 209 5.99 4.74 -3.61
N GLY A 210 7.24 4.96 -4.05
CA GLY A 210 7.93 6.24 -3.85
C GLY A 210 7.40 7.29 -4.82
N THR A 211 7.80 8.54 -4.66
CA THR A 211 7.64 9.56 -5.72
C THR A 211 8.87 9.55 -6.59
N THR A 212 8.73 9.32 -7.90
CA THR A 212 9.84 9.46 -8.84
C THR A 212 9.74 10.82 -9.52
N THR A 213 10.71 11.70 -9.27
CA THR A 213 10.79 13.02 -9.90
C THR A 213 11.82 12.99 -11.02
N ARG A 214 11.50 13.56 -12.18
CA ARG A 214 12.42 13.76 -13.30
C ARG A 214 12.34 15.18 -13.82
N LYS A 215 13.46 15.67 -14.32
CA LYS A 215 13.49 16.90 -15.11
C LYS A 215 12.83 16.64 -16.47
N ALA A 216 12.01 17.57 -16.93
CA ALA A 216 11.50 17.64 -18.27
C ALA A 216 11.64 19.08 -18.76
N ASP A 217 12.19 19.25 -19.96
CA ASP A 217 12.31 20.56 -20.58
C ASP A 217 11.09 20.76 -21.47
N ILE A 218 10.16 21.60 -21.01
CA ILE A 218 8.93 21.91 -21.74
C ILE A 218 9.07 23.34 -22.26
N ASP A 219 9.26 23.45 -23.57
CA ASP A 219 9.60 24.68 -24.31
C ASP A 219 10.86 25.40 -23.78
N ARG A 220 10.69 26.25 -22.76
CA ARG A 220 11.74 27.10 -22.13
C ARG A 220 11.63 27.14 -20.60
N ARG A 221 10.91 26.19 -20.00
CA ARG A 221 10.75 26.08 -18.55
C ARG A 221 11.41 24.80 -18.08
N ASP A 222 12.21 24.92 -17.03
CA ASP A 222 12.72 23.78 -16.30
C ASP A 222 11.59 23.23 -15.42
N VAL A 223 11.07 22.05 -15.78
CA VAL A 223 9.95 21.42 -15.08
C VAL A 223 10.43 20.17 -14.36
N LEU A 224 9.99 19.99 -13.11
CA LEU A 224 10.15 18.74 -12.39
C LEU A 224 8.83 17.98 -12.38
N VAL A 225 8.76 16.91 -13.16
CA VAL A 225 7.60 16.04 -13.24
C VAL A 225 7.75 14.90 -12.23
N THR A 226 6.77 14.75 -11.34
CA THR A 226 6.76 13.74 -10.29
C THR A 226 5.65 12.73 -10.54
N ASP A 227 6.01 11.45 -10.71
CA ASP A 227 5.05 10.34 -10.69
C ASP A 227 4.67 10.03 -9.25
N THR A 228 3.36 9.92 -9.01
CA THR A 228 2.77 9.75 -7.68
C THR A 228 2.15 8.36 -7.55
N VAL A 229 1.86 7.96 -6.31
CA VAL A 229 1.19 6.69 -6.05
C VAL A 229 -0.19 6.68 -6.71
N GLY A 230 -0.46 5.65 -7.50
CA GLY A 230 -1.76 5.53 -8.17
C GLY A 230 -2.91 5.32 -7.20
N PHE A 231 -4.05 5.96 -7.48
CA PHE A 231 -5.26 5.78 -6.69
C PHE A 231 -5.81 4.35 -6.80
N ILE A 232 -6.41 3.88 -5.71
CA ILE A 232 -7.26 2.69 -5.66
C ILE A 232 -8.60 3.14 -5.09
N SER A 233 -9.69 2.56 -5.59
CA SER A 233 -11.01 2.73 -4.99
C SER A 233 -11.05 2.19 -3.56
N ASP A 234 -11.91 2.77 -2.74
CA ASP A 234 -12.29 2.26 -1.41
C ASP A 234 -11.11 2.05 -0.45
N LEU A 235 -10.09 2.91 -0.53
CA LEU A 235 -9.00 2.88 0.44
C LEU A 235 -9.45 3.40 1.80
N PRO A 236 -9.16 2.69 2.89
CA PRO A 236 -9.54 3.10 4.21
C PRO A 236 -8.68 4.29 4.64
N HIS A 237 -9.26 5.19 5.44
CA HIS A 237 -8.59 6.42 5.87
C HIS A 237 -7.22 6.18 6.50
N TRP A 238 -7.06 5.12 7.30
CA TRP A 238 -5.79 4.79 7.95
C TRP A 238 -4.67 4.47 6.95
N LEU A 239 -5.00 3.89 5.79
CA LEU A 239 -4.05 3.58 4.74
C LEU A 239 -3.67 4.86 4.00
N VAL A 240 -4.66 5.68 3.62
CA VAL A 240 -4.43 7.00 2.98
C VAL A 240 -3.54 7.88 3.85
N GLU A 241 -3.82 7.96 5.15
CA GLU A 241 -2.99 8.72 6.10
C GLU A 241 -1.54 8.22 6.17
N SER A 242 -1.31 6.91 5.98
CA SER A 242 0.04 6.34 6.02
C SER A 242 0.85 6.73 4.77
N PHE A 243 0.17 7.05 3.66
CA PHE A 243 0.77 7.52 2.42
C PHE A 243 0.58 9.02 2.18
N LYS A 244 0.09 9.77 3.17
CA LYS A 244 -0.20 11.20 3.04
C LYS A 244 1.02 11.98 2.51
N SER A 245 2.20 11.74 3.07
CA SER A 245 3.42 12.45 2.64
C SER A 245 3.91 12.05 1.24
N THR A 246 3.40 10.96 0.67
CA THR A 246 3.63 10.61 -0.74
C THR A 246 2.63 11.34 -1.65
N LEU A 247 1.41 11.56 -1.16
CA LEU A 247 0.38 12.37 -1.82
C LEU A 247 0.64 13.88 -1.73
N ASP A 248 1.46 14.35 -0.78
CA ASP A 248 1.85 15.76 -0.65
C ASP A 248 2.49 16.31 -1.94
N SER A 249 3.12 15.45 -2.75
CA SER A 249 3.62 15.83 -4.08
C SER A 249 2.52 16.38 -4.99
N VAL A 250 1.29 15.87 -4.91
CA VAL A 250 0.11 16.37 -5.64
C VAL A 250 -0.37 17.70 -5.07
N TYR A 251 -0.46 17.81 -3.74
CA TYR A 251 -0.96 19.02 -3.08
C TYR A 251 -0.03 20.23 -3.23
N LEU A 252 1.26 19.98 -3.33
CA LEU A 252 2.30 21.01 -3.39
C LEU A 252 2.81 21.27 -4.81
N ALA A 253 2.29 20.56 -5.81
CA ALA A 253 2.60 20.84 -7.21
C ALA A 253 1.97 22.15 -7.65
N ASP A 254 2.65 22.85 -8.55
CA ASP A 254 2.14 24.04 -9.23
C ASP A 254 1.09 23.65 -10.28
N LEU A 255 1.21 22.43 -10.81
CA LEU A 255 0.25 21.83 -11.73
C LEU A 255 0.07 20.34 -11.44
N VAL A 256 -1.19 19.89 -11.43
CA VAL A 256 -1.54 18.47 -11.36
C VAL A 256 -2.05 18.02 -12.72
N LEU A 257 -1.40 17.01 -13.30
CA LEU A 257 -1.86 16.34 -14.51
C LEU A 257 -2.60 15.06 -14.13
N LEU A 258 -3.93 15.07 -14.31
CA LEU A 258 -4.76 13.90 -14.09
C LEU A 258 -4.71 12.99 -15.33
N VAL A 259 -4.12 11.81 -15.18
CA VAL A 259 -4.08 10.77 -16.22
C VAL A 259 -5.27 9.83 -16.02
N VAL A 260 -6.05 9.68 -17.08
CA VAL A 260 -7.27 8.87 -17.14
C VAL A 260 -7.16 7.92 -18.32
N ASP A 261 -7.67 6.70 -18.16
CA ASP A 261 -7.85 5.70 -19.23
C ASP A 261 -9.19 5.95 -19.95
#